data_AF-A0A955IUG8-F1
#
_entry.id   AF-A0A955IUG8-F1
#
_cell.length_a   1.000
_cell.length_b   1.000
_cell.length_c   1.000
_cell.angle_alpha   90.00
_cell.angle_beta   90.00
_cell.angle_gamma   90.00
#
_symmetry.space_group_name_H-M   'P 1'
#
loop_
_entity.id
_entity.type
_entity.pdbx_description
1 polymer ?
#
loop_
_entity_poly.entity_id
_entity_poly.type
_entity_poly.pdbx_seq_one_letter_code
_entity_poly.pdbx_strand_id
1 'polypeptide(L)'
;MAGCDPDRDTDGDGIADAAEGLDDADGDGLPNHMDADSDGDGATDQVEHDGARPCVRLDTDMDGTPDFLDTDSDNDGLSDADERNVYFTDPLVRDSDGDNITDLGEVAAGVDPNDPTSVIPPEDFFVVLPYLGVHERRSLRFSTNLRLADIYFLIDTTGSMEEPIANVRSSLSNIAESLNAAIPNVAMGVGHFADFPFSDGNPFGPAFFGGQADEPYENVQDITTSLGDVQNALDGLTITDGGDGPEAPVEALFQTATGEGGAWTFDFNQSMWSLPAR
;
A
#
# COMPACT_ATOMS: atom_id res chain seq x y z
N MET A 1 -24.48 13.36 -53.98
CA MET A 1 -24.23 13.25 -52.53
C MET A 1 -25.46 13.86 -51.89
N ALA A 2 -26.29 13.03 -51.26
CA ALA A 2 -27.40 13.56 -50.47
C ALA A 2 -26.75 14.40 -49.37
N GLY A 3 -27.05 15.70 -49.34
CA GLY A 3 -26.64 16.55 -48.23
C GLY A 3 -27.46 16.16 -47.02
N CYS A 4 -26.88 16.27 -45.83
CA CYS A 4 -27.67 16.26 -44.62
C CYS A 4 -28.70 17.39 -44.68
N ASP A 5 -29.96 17.06 -44.42
CA ASP A 5 -31.07 17.99 -44.33
C ASP A 5 -31.24 18.35 -42.85
N PRO A 6 -30.78 19.54 -42.39
CA PRO A 6 -30.80 19.89 -40.98
C PRO A 6 -32.20 20.13 -40.42
N ASP A 7 -33.22 20.21 -41.28
CA ASP A 7 -34.62 20.37 -40.87
C ASP A 7 -35.31 19.00 -40.64
N ARG A 8 -34.63 17.88 -40.94
CA ARG A 8 -35.15 16.53 -40.80
C ARG A 8 -34.47 15.85 -39.61
N ASP A 9 -35.24 15.79 -38.53
CA ASP A 9 -34.91 15.30 -37.20
C ASP A 9 -36.24 14.72 -36.66
N THR A 10 -36.29 13.41 -36.40
CA THR A 10 -37.56 12.67 -36.25
C THR A 10 -37.96 12.48 -34.78
N ASP A 11 -37.01 12.30 -33.87
CA ASP A 11 -37.18 12.24 -32.41
C ASP A 11 -37.04 13.62 -31.75
N GLY A 12 -36.43 14.61 -32.42
CA GLY A 12 -36.35 15.99 -31.98
C GLY A 12 -35.22 16.25 -30.98
N ASP A 13 -34.16 15.45 -31.00
CA ASP A 13 -33.04 15.50 -30.08
C ASP A 13 -32.03 16.64 -30.44
N GLY A 14 -32.01 17.07 -31.71
CA GLY A 14 -31.11 18.09 -32.25
C GLY A 14 -30.07 17.56 -33.25
N ILE A 15 -30.04 16.24 -33.48
CA ILE A 15 -29.28 15.55 -34.49
C ILE A 15 -30.21 15.28 -35.70
N ALA A 16 -29.68 15.41 -36.91
CA ALA A 16 -30.49 15.18 -38.11
C ALA A 16 -30.49 13.70 -38.48
N ASP A 17 -31.62 13.17 -38.99
CA ASP A 17 -31.79 11.75 -39.37
C ASP A 17 -30.64 11.20 -40.24
N ALA A 18 -30.07 12.07 -41.09
CA ALA A 18 -29.00 11.72 -42.01
C ALA A 18 -27.63 11.55 -41.33
N ALA A 19 -27.43 12.16 -40.16
CA ALA A 19 -26.26 12.02 -39.32
C ALA A 19 -26.35 10.76 -38.45
N GLU A 20 -27.51 10.47 -37.84
CA GLU A 20 -27.71 9.29 -36.99
C GLU A 20 -27.73 8.00 -37.81
N GLY A 21 -28.49 8.01 -38.91
CA GLY A 21 -28.60 6.88 -39.82
C GLY A 21 -29.73 5.91 -39.49
N LEU A 22 -29.69 4.71 -40.08
CA LEU A 22 -30.75 3.70 -40.00
C LEU A 22 -30.34 2.46 -39.19
N ASP A 23 -29.16 2.52 -38.58
CA ASP A 23 -28.69 1.46 -37.69
C ASP A 23 -29.46 1.54 -36.36
N ASP A 24 -29.30 0.52 -35.52
CA ASP A 24 -30.00 0.30 -34.24
C ASP A 24 -28.87 -0.18 -33.29
N ALA A 25 -28.25 0.78 -32.61
CA ALA A 25 -26.98 0.55 -31.93
C ALA A 25 -27.15 -0.19 -30.59
N ASP A 26 -28.20 0.12 -29.84
CA ASP A 26 -28.53 -0.51 -28.55
C ASP A 26 -29.36 -1.81 -28.71
N GLY A 27 -30.00 -2.02 -29.85
CA GLY A 27 -30.78 -3.20 -30.17
C GLY A 27 -32.19 -3.23 -29.58
N ASP A 28 -32.77 -2.08 -29.20
CA ASP A 28 -34.11 -2.00 -28.63
C ASP A 28 -35.25 -2.14 -29.68
N GLY A 29 -34.89 -1.99 -30.96
CA GLY A 29 -35.78 -2.10 -32.11
C GLY A 29 -36.25 -0.75 -32.70
N LEU A 30 -35.79 0.37 -32.17
CA LEU A 30 -35.83 1.70 -32.79
C LEU A 30 -34.50 1.94 -33.53
N PRO A 31 -34.54 2.39 -34.80
CA PRO A 31 -33.33 2.89 -35.44
C PRO A 31 -32.90 4.21 -34.81
N ASN A 32 -31.60 4.49 -34.77
CA ASN A 32 -31.00 5.66 -34.10
C ASN A 32 -31.75 6.98 -34.38
N HIS A 33 -32.04 7.32 -35.65
CA HIS A 33 -32.84 8.52 -36.03
C HIS A 33 -34.30 8.56 -35.54
N MET A 34 -34.73 7.60 -34.74
CA MET A 34 -36.05 7.55 -34.11
C MET A 34 -35.93 7.23 -32.62
N ASP A 35 -34.71 7.12 -32.10
CA ASP A 35 -34.38 6.79 -30.74
C ASP A 35 -33.87 8.04 -30.03
N ALA A 36 -34.23 8.22 -28.77
CA ALA A 36 -33.78 9.37 -27.98
C ALA A 36 -32.54 9.06 -27.13
N ASP A 37 -32.08 7.81 -27.11
CA ASP A 37 -30.96 7.26 -26.34
C ASP A 37 -30.36 6.11 -27.19
N SER A 38 -29.67 6.46 -28.28
CA SER A 38 -29.28 5.55 -29.36
C SER A 38 -28.29 4.46 -28.94
N ASP A 39 -27.49 4.66 -27.90
CA ASP A 39 -26.58 3.64 -27.33
C ASP A 39 -27.12 2.97 -26.07
N GLY A 40 -28.25 3.46 -25.53
CA GLY A 40 -28.99 2.87 -24.43
C GLY A 40 -28.25 2.94 -23.10
N ASP A 41 -27.41 3.95 -22.91
CA ASP A 41 -26.61 4.13 -21.70
C ASP A 41 -27.40 4.85 -20.57
N GLY A 42 -28.49 5.53 -20.93
CA GLY A 42 -29.39 6.26 -20.02
C GLY A 42 -29.14 7.77 -19.93
N ALA A 43 -28.20 8.31 -20.70
CA ALA A 43 -28.22 9.69 -21.19
C ALA A 43 -29.11 9.75 -22.44
N THR A 44 -29.08 10.86 -23.17
CA THR A 44 -29.97 11.04 -24.34
C THR A 44 -29.15 11.73 -25.39
N ASP A 45 -29.35 11.40 -26.66
CA ASP A 45 -28.59 11.94 -27.79
C ASP A 45 -28.54 13.49 -27.79
N GLN A 46 -29.60 14.13 -27.28
CA GLN A 46 -29.67 15.59 -27.09
C GLN A 46 -28.61 16.16 -26.12
N VAL A 47 -28.21 15.42 -25.08
CA VAL A 47 -27.20 15.85 -24.11
C VAL A 47 -25.79 15.53 -24.57
N GLU A 48 -25.63 14.52 -25.41
CA GLU A 48 -24.38 14.15 -26.10
C GLU A 48 -24.16 14.97 -27.39
N HIS A 49 -25.01 15.97 -27.65
CA HIS A 49 -24.92 16.84 -28.82
C HIS A 49 -24.66 18.30 -28.46
N ASP A 50 -23.88 18.98 -29.30
CA ASP A 50 -23.54 20.40 -29.09
C ASP A 50 -24.69 21.40 -29.38
N GLY A 51 -25.86 20.91 -29.80
CA GLY A 51 -27.06 21.67 -30.14
C GLY A 51 -26.91 22.67 -31.30
N ALA A 52 -25.72 22.73 -31.92
CA ALA A 52 -25.34 23.77 -32.87
C ALA A 52 -25.13 23.22 -34.28
N ARG A 53 -24.80 21.92 -34.40
CA ARG A 53 -24.44 21.28 -35.67
C ARG A 53 -25.22 19.97 -35.89
N PRO A 54 -26.52 20.02 -36.28
CA PRO A 54 -27.36 18.83 -36.48
C PRO A 54 -26.82 17.83 -37.52
N CYS A 55 -26.00 18.33 -38.46
CA CYS A 55 -25.43 17.52 -39.54
C CYS A 55 -24.02 16.99 -39.27
N VAL A 56 -23.50 17.20 -38.06
CA VAL A 56 -22.17 16.73 -37.66
C VAL A 56 -22.35 15.62 -36.65
N ARG A 57 -21.75 14.48 -36.94
CA ARG A 57 -21.49 13.45 -35.92
C ARG A 57 -20.34 13.96 -35.06
N LEU A 58 -20.69 14.49 -33.89
CA LEU A 58 -19.72 14.88 -32.88
C LEU A 58 -18.98 13.63 -32.39
N ASP A 59 -17.72 13.81 -32.02
CA ASP A 59 -16.78 12.76 -31.62
C ASP A 59 -15.76 13.49 -30.75
N THR A 60 -16.12 13.66 -29.48
CA THR A 60 -15.49 14.58 -28.53
C THR A 60 -14.12 14.07 -28.09
N ASP A 61 -13.99 12.77 -27.87
CA ASP A 61 -12.74 12.12 -27.48
C ASP A 61 -11.86 11.68 -28.68
N MET A 62 -12.41 11.70 -29.89
CA MET A 62 -11.77 11.31 -31.16
C MET A 62 -11.41 9.83 -31.25
N ASP A 63 -12.16 8.93 -30.60
CA ASP A 63 -11.95 7.48 -30.68
C ASP A 63 -12.55 6.85 -31.95
N GLY A 64 -13.43 7.59 -32.64
CA GLY A 64 -14.09 7.20 -33.88
C GLY A 64 -15.55 6.75 -33.72
N THR A 65 -16.05 6.71 -32.49
CA THR A 65 -17.46 6.53 -32.13
C THR A 65 -18.07 7.92 -31.98
N PRO A 66 -19.21 8.23 -32.64
CA PRO A 66 -19.89 9.49 -32.39
C PRO A 66 -20.47 9.54 -30.97
N ASP A 67 -20.50 10.73 -30.35
CA ASP A 67 -20.97 10.95 -28.96
C ASP A 67 -22.33 10.29 -28.67
N PHE A 68 -23.35 10.50 -29.52
CA PHE A 68 -24.68 9.85 -29.38
C PHE A 68 -24.67 8.31 -29.54
N LEU A 69 -23.51 7.70 -29.79
CA LEU A 69 -23.30 6.25 -29.89
C LEU A 69 -22.19 5.76 -28.94
N ASP A 70 -21.70 6.64 -28.06
CA ASP A 70 -20.61 6.39 -27.13
C ASP A 70 -21.08 6.64 -25.70
N THR A 71 -20.86 5.64 -24.84
CA THR A 71 -21.35 5.64 -23.45
C THR A 71 -20.53 6.52 -22.49
N ASP A 72 -19.46 7.15 -23.00
CA ASP A 72 -18.50 8.00 -22.30
C ASP A 72 -17.87 8.97 -23.33
N SER A 73 -18.66 9.96 -23.74
CA SER A 73 -18.41 10.83 -24.91
C SER A 73 -17.06 11.57 -24.86
N ASP A 74 -16.54 11.88 -23.68
CA ASP A 74 -15.27 12.59 -23.51
C ASP A 74 -14.11 11.72 -22.97
N ASN A 75 -14.42 10.48 -22.61
CA ASN A 75 -13.51 9.43 -22.19
C ASN A 75 -12.64 9.86 -20.98
N ASP A 76 -13.28 10.51 -20.02
CA ASP A 76 -12.72 10.78 -18.69
C ASP A 76 -12.88 9.60 -17.73
N GLY A 77 -13.80 8.68 -18.03
CA GLY A 77 -14.08 7.46 -17.28
C GLY A 77 -15.28 7.53 -16.31
N LEU A 78 -16.04 8.63 -16.30
CA LEU A 78 -17.44 8.68 -15.90
C LEU A 78 -18.32 8.45 -17.14
N SER A 79 -19.40 7.68 -17.02
CA SER A 79 -20.31 7.50 -18.16
C SER A 79 -21.24 8.70 -18.30
N ASP A 80 -21.69 8.99 -19.51
CA ASP A 80 -22.56 10.13 -19.83
C ASP A 80 -23.82 10.13 -18.94
N ALA A 81 -24.39 8.94 -18.70
CA ALA A 81 -25.49 8.76 -17.76
C ALA A 81 -25.18 9.15 -16.30
N ASP A 82 -23.98 8.85 -15.79
CA ASP A 82 -23.57 9.17 -14.41
C ASP A 82 -23.26 10.67 -14.30
N GLU A 83 -22.59 11.23 -15.30
CA GLU A 83 -22.32 12.65 -15.41
C GLU A 83 -23.62 13.46 -15.40
N ARG A 84 -24.60 13.05 -16.21
CA ARG A 84 -25.88 13.75 -16.29
C ARG A 84 -26.77 13.54 -15.07
N ASN A 85 -26.87 12.32 -14.56
CA ASN A 85 -27.91 11.95 -13.59
C ASN A 85 -27.41 11.93 -12.13
N VAL A 86 -26.10 11.79 -11.91
CA VAL A 86 -25.50 11.65 -10.57
C VAL A 86 -24.68 12.87 -10.21
N TYR A 87 -23.75 13.29 -11.06
CA TYR A 87 -22.76 14.33 -10.75
C TYR A 87 -23.15 15.71 -11.29
N PHE A 88 -24.05 15.77 -12.25
CA PHE A 88 -24.49 16.99 -12.95
C PHE A 88 -23.33 17.72 -13.65
N THR A 89 -22.37 16.96 -14.17
CA THR A 89 -21.28 17.42 -15.04
C THR A 89 -21.72 17.45 -16.50
N ASP A 90 -20.86 17.94 -17.40
CA ASP A 90 -21.10 18.03 -18.84
C ASP A 90 -20.45 16.83 -19.57
N PRO A 91 -21.23 15.89 -20.15
CA PRO A 91 -20.71 14.69 -20.81
C PRO A 91 -19.71 14.94 -21.96
N LEU A 92 -19.65 16.18 -22.45
CA LEU A 92 -18.77 16.57 -23.55
C LEU A 92 -17.48 17.24 -23.06
N VAL A 93 -17.24 17.30 -21.74
CA VAL A 93 -16.15 18.09 -21.15
C VAL A 93 -15.54 17.40 -19.93
N ARG A 94 -14.34 16.84 -20.15
CA ARG A 94 -13.58 16.07 -19.15
C ARG A 94 -13.31 16.75 -17.79
N ASP A 95 -13.51 18.06 -17.73
CA ASP A 95 -13.23 18.95 -16.60
C ASP A 95 -14.29 20.06 -16.68
N SER A 96 -15.45 19.76 -16.10
CA SER A 96 -16.68 20.54 -16.27
C SER A 96 -16.56 21.97 -15.70
N ASP A 97 -15.75 22.16 -14.66
CA ASP A 97 -15.57 23.45 -14.00
C ASP A 97 -14.29 24.20 -14.40
N GLY A 98 -13.35 23.53 -15.07
CA GLY A 98 -12.15 24.08 -15.68
C GLY A 98 -11.01 24.34 -14.70
N ASP A 99 -10.93 23.62 -13.59
CA ASP A 99 -9.88 23.79 -12.57
C ASP A 99 -8.60 22.96 -12.84
N ASN A 100 -8.59 22.17 -13.92
CA ASN A 100 -7.59 21.19 -14.34
C ASN A 100 -7.57 19.87 -13.56
N ILE A 101 -8.66 19.51 -12.91
CA ILE A 101 -8.94 18.18 -12.40
C ILE A 101 -10.07 17.60 -13.26
N THR A 102 -10.00 16.31 -13.59
CA THR A 102 -11.10 15.70 -14.35
C THR A 102 -12.26 15.37 -13.43
N ASP A 103 -13.47 15.32 -13.96
CA ASP A 103 -14.70 15.05 -13.20
C ASP A 103 -14.59 13.72 -12.45
N LEU A 104 -14.10 12.65 -13.12
CA LEU A 104 -13.80 11.38 -12.46
C LEU A 104 -12.81 11.54 -11.28
N GLY A 105 -11.80 12.38 -11.46
CA GLY A 105 -10.75 12.62 -10.47
C GLY A 105 -11.30 13.25 -9.19
N GLU A 106 -12.25 14.16 -9.33
CA GLU A 106 -12.92 14.83 -8.22
C GLU A 106 -13.91 13.91 -7.51
N VAL A 107 -14.70 13.16 -8.28
CA VAL A 107 -15.59 12.12 -7.75
C VAL A 107 -14.80 11.09 -6.94
N ALA A 108 -13.67 10.62 -7.47
CA ALA A 108 -12.81 9.65 -6.79
C ALA A 108 -12.17 10.22 -5.50
N ALA A 109 -11.89 11.52 -5.47
CA ALA A 109 -11.39 12.23 -4.29
C ALA A 109 -12.50 12.66 -3.31
N GLY A 110 -13.78 12.47 -3.68
CA GLY A 110 -14.93 12.87 -2.88
C GLY A 110 -15.09 14.38 -2.75
N VAL A 111 -14.61 15.13 -3.75
CA VAL A 111 -14.83 16.58 -3.90
C VAL A 111 -15.89 16.84 -4.98
N ASP A 112 -16.31 18.10 -5.14
CA ASP A 112 -17.43 18.46 -6.01
C ASP A 112 -16.92 18.81 -7.42
N PRO A 113 -17.26 18.03 -8.48
CA PRO A 113 -16.76 18.24 -9.84
C PRO A 113 -17.32 19.48 -10.55
N ASN A 114 -18.15 20.27 -9.86
CA ASN A 114 -18.73 21.51 -10.36
C ASN A 114 -18.29 22.75 -9.55
N ASP A 115 -17.33 22.60 -8.63
CA ASP A 115 -16.77 23.70 -7.84
C ASP A 115 -15.32 23.98 -8.24
N PRO A 116 -15.02 25.04 -9.03
CA PRO A 116 -13.66 25.31 -9.52
C PRO A 116 -12.69 25.78 -8.43
N THR A 117 -13.12 25.74 -7.16
CA THR A 117 -12.29 25.97 -5.97
C THR A 117 -12.00 24.70 -5.17
N SER A 118 -12.55 23.58 -5.63
CA SER A 118 -12.23 22.22 -5.26
C SER A 118 -10.72 21.98 -5.29
N VAL A 119 -10.25 21.13 -4.38
CA VAL A 119 -8.85 20.70 -4.36
C VAL A 119 -8.81 19.25 -3.88
N ILE A 120 -8.04 18.42 -4.58
CA ILE A 120 -7.77 17.06 -4.11
C ILE A 120 -6.88 17.15 -2.87
N PRO A 121 -7.25 16.48 -1.76
CA PRO A 121 -6.41 16.42 -0.57
C PRO A 121 -5.00 15.93 -0.94
N PRO A 122 -3.93 16.56 -0.45
CA PRO A 122 -2.55 16.19 -0.80
C PRO A 122 -2.13 14.79 -0.30
N GLU A 123 -3.01 14.11 0.44
CA GLU A 123 -2.81 12.76 0.98
C GLU A 123 -3.39 11.67 0.06
N ASP A 124 -4.27 12.04 -0.87
CA ASP A 124 -4.77 11.16 -1.93
C ASP A 124 -3.92 11.29 -3.19
N PHE A 125 -3.69 10.16 -3.85
CA PHE A 125 -2.81 10.06 -5.00
C PHE A 125 -3.51 9.26 -6.08
N PHE A 126 -4.16 9.94 -7.02
CA PHE A 126 -4.66 9.31 -8.22
C PHE A 126 -3.89 9.80 -9.45
N VAL A 127 -3.94 8.99 -10.49
CA VAL A 127 -3.45 9.32 -11.82
C VAL A 127 -4.52 8.84 -12.78
N VAL A 128 -5.18 9.77 -13.45
CA VAL A 128 -6.00 9.43 -14.62
C VAL A 128 -5.04 9.18 -15.76
N LEU A 129 -5.06 7.96 -16.29
CA LEU A 129 -4.28 7.60 -17.48
C LEU A 129 -5.23 7.71 -18.66
N PRO A 130 -5.06 8.70 -19.56
CA PRO A 130 -5.83 8.71 -20.79
C PRO A 130 -5.59 7.41 -21.55
N TYR A 131 -6.62 6.86 -22.16
CA TYR A 131 -6.46 5.71 -23.04
C TYR A 131 -5.43 6.05 -24.14
N LEU A 132 -4.41 5.21 -24.29
CA LEU A 132 -3.22 5.44 -25.16
C LEU A 132 -2.38 6.70 -24.84
N GLY A 133 -2.61 7.35 -23.70
CA GLY A 133 -1.86 8.52 -23.23
C GLY A 133 -0.38 8.25 -22.92
N VAL A 134 0.41 9.32 -22.83
CA VAL A 134 1.82 9.22 -22.41
C VAL A 134 1.93 8.87 -20.92
N HIS A 135 2.92 8.07 -20.54
CA HIS A 135 3.14 7.73 -19.14
C HIS A 135 3.42 8.97 -18.28
N GLU A 136 2.62 9.16 -17.23
CA GLU A 136 2.88 10.15 -16.19
C GLU A 136 3.86 9.64 -15.12
N ARG A 137 4.64 10.55 -14.53
CA ARG A 137 5.47 10.28 -13.35
C ARG A 137 5.19 11.29 -12.26
N ARG A 138 4.74 10.81 -11.11
CA ARG A 138 4.48 11.61 -9.91
C ARG A 138 5.38 11.11 -8.77
N SER A 139 5.91 12.03 -7.96
CA SER A 139 6.81 11.70 -6.86
C SER A 139 6.05 11.68 -5.53
N LEU A 140 5.84 10.50 -4.97
CA LEU A 140 5.34 10.36 -3.60
C LEU A 140 6.51 10.47 -2.62
N ARG A 141 6.42 11.40 -1.66
CA ARG A 141 7.41 11.53 -0.57
C ARG A 141 6.78 11.09 0.73
N PHE A 142 7.19 9.93 1.23
CA PHE A 142 6.91 9.55 2.62
C PHE A 142 8.08 10.00 3.51
N SER A 143 7.75 10.43 4.72
CA SER A 143 8.72 10.65 5.80
C SER A 143 8.26 9.87 7.02
N THR A 144 9.21 9.29 7.77
CA THR A 144 8.91 8.60 9.02
C THR A 144 9.13 9.55 10.18
N ASN A 145 8.12 9.67 11.05
CA ASN A 145 8.25 10.32 12.34
C ASN A 145 8.13 9.27 13.44
N LEU A 146 9.27 8.71 13.87
CA LEU A 146 9.32 7.66 14.89
C LEU A 146 8.83 8.22 16.22
N ARG A 147 7.65 7.79 16.67
CA ARG A 147 7.06 8.20 17.97
C ARG A 147 7.33 7.21 19.10
N LEU A 148 7.60 5.96 18.74
CA LEU A 148 7.85 4.86 19.65
C LEU A 148 8.89 3.93 19.04
N ALA A 149 9.81 3.43 19.86
CA ALA A 149 10.74 2.38 19.48
C ALA A 149 11.00 1.44 20.66
N ASP A 150 11.00 0.14 20.37
CA ASP A 150 11.45 -0.88 21.29
C ASP A 150 12.83 -1.37 20.84
N ILE A 151 13.79 -1.39 21.76
CA ILE A 151 15.19 -1.72 21.47
C ILE A 151 15.61 -2.90 22.31
N TYR A 152 15.91 -4.02 21.66
CA TYR A 152 16.29 -5.24 22.34
C TYR A 152 17.78 -5.51 22.16
N PHE A 153 18.54 -5.49 23.25
CA PHE A 153 19.95 -5.85 23.25
C PHE A 153 20.07 -7.37 23.29
N LEU A 154 20.38 -7.98 22.15
CA LEU A 154 20.68 -9.40 22.05
C LEU A 154 22.19 -9.59 22.03
N ILE A 155 22.75 -10.10 23.12
CA ILE A 155 24.19 -10.04 23.40
C ILE A 155 24.81 -11.43 23.38
N ASP A 156 25.88 -11.58 22.61
CA ASP A 156 26.76 -12.75 22.65
C ASP A 156 27.53 -12.74 23.98
N THR A 157 27.40 -13.80 24.78
CA THR A 157 28.07 -13.96 26.08
C THR A 157 29.26 -14.91 26.06
N THR A 158 29.77 -15.26 24.87
CA THR A 158 30.98 -16.07 24.74
C THR A 158 32.24 -15.30 25.17
N GLY A 159 33.29 -16.02 25.55
CA GLY A 159 34.54 -15.47 26.10
C GLY A 159 35.17 -14.33 25.29
N SER A 160 34.96 -14.28 23.96
CA SER A 160 35.48 -13.21 23.11
C SER A 160 34.80 -11.85 23.31
N MET A 161 33.64 -11.84 23.97
CA MET A 161 32.75 -10.68 24.08
C MET A 161 32.85 -9.93 25.41
N GLU A 162 33.80 -10.29 26.28
CA GLU A 162 34.00 -9.65 27.59
C GLU A 162 34.10 -8.11 27.50
N GLU A 163 34.99 -7.61 26.65
CA GLU A 163 35.19 -6.16 26.47
C GLU A 163 33.98 -5.47 25.82
N PRO A 164 33.39 -5.99 24.72
CA PRO A 164 32.12 -5.50 24.19
C PRO A 164 31.00 -5.39 25.23
N ILE A 165 30.80 -6.41 26.07
CA ILE A 165 29.78 -6.41 27.12
C ILE A 165 30.04 -5.29 28.13
N ALA A 166 31.28 -5.13 28.58
CA ALA A 166 31.66 -4.05 29.49
C ALA A 166 31.40 -2.65 28.88
N ASN A 167 31.64 -2.50 27.58
CA ASN A 167 31.36 -1.26 26.86
C ASN A 167 29.86 -0.96 26.77
N VAL A 168 29.02 -1.97 26.49
CA VAL A 168 27.55 -1.80 26.46
C VAL A 168 27.02 -1.43 27.85
N ARG A 169 27.47 -2.14 28.90
CA ARG A 169 27.10 -1.85 30.31
C ARG A 169 27.40 -0.41 30.70
N SER A 170 28.60 0.08 30.39
CA SER A 170 29.02 1.44 30.76
C SER A 170 28.39 2.52 29.88
N SER A 171 27.96 2.17 28.67
CA SER A 171 27.39 3.12 27.71
C SER A 171 25.87 3.18 27.72
N LEU A 172 25.16 2.26 28.38
CA LEU A 172 23.70 2.14 28.34
C LEU A 172 23.00 3.48 28.63
N SER A 173 23.44 4.20 29.67
CA SER A 173 22.86 5.50 30.02
C SER A 173 22.98 6.53 28.90
N ASN A 174 24.14 6.60 28.25
CA ASN A 174 24.38 7.52 27.13
C ASN A 174 23.60 7.10 25.88
N ILE A 175 23.48 5.79 25.63
CA ILE A 175 22.68 5.23 24.54
C ILE A 175 21.20 5.61 24.75
N ALA A 176 20.67 5.39 25.95
CA ALA A 176 19.29 5.71 26.29
C ALA A 176 18.99 7.21 26.22
N GLU A 177 19.90 8.06 26.67
CA GLU A 177 19.74 9.52 26.53
C GLU A 177 19.71 9.95 25.07
N SER A 178 20.64 9.43 24.25
CA SER A 178 20.72 9.75 22.83
C SER A 178 19.47 9.30 22.06
N LEU A 179 18.93 8.14 22.39
CA LEU A 179 17.72 7.60 21.76
C LEU A 179 16.47 8.35 22.18
N ASN A 180 16.30 8.66 23.47
CA ASN A 180 15.17 9.46 23.96
C ASN A 180 15.20 10.91 23.44
N ALA A 181 16.37 11.43 23.08
CA ALA A 181 16.49 12.73 22.42
C ALA A 181 15.99 12.71 20.96
N ALA A 182 16.05 11.55 20.29
CA ALA A 182 15.66 11.37 18.90
C ALA A 182 14.24 10.80 18.74
N ILE A 183 13.77 9.98 19.69
CA ILE A 183 12.52 9.24 19.64
C ILE A 183 11.77 9.48 20.96
N PRO A 184 10.52 9.99 20.94
CA PRO A 184 9.80 10.39 22.16
C PRO A 184 9.56 9.29 23.20
N ASN A 185 9.38 8.04 22.75
CA ASN A 185 9.11 6.92 23.64
C ASN A 185 10.02 5.75 23.26
N VAL A 186 11.01 5.46 24.11
CA VAL A 186 11.92 4.34 23.92
C VAL A 186 11.79 3.38 25.09
N ALA A 187 11.54 2.11 24.79
CA ALA A 187 11.64 1.03 25.76
C ALA A 187 12.77 0.09 25.34
N MET A 188 13.35 -0.61 26.31
CA MET A 188 14.53 -1.45 26.09
C MET A 188 14.39 -2.80 26.77
N GLY A 189 14.96 -3.84 26.18
CA GLY A 189 15.03 -5.19 26.75
C GLY A 189 16.42 -5.80 26.54
N VAL A 190 16.68 -6.93 27.20
CA VAL A 190 17.97 -7.62 27.15
C VAL A 190 17.76 -9.11 27.03
N GLY A 191 18.45 -9.72 26.08
CA GLY A 191 18.65 -11.16 25.99
C GLY A 191 20.10 -11.48 25.73
N HIS A 192 20.46 -12.74 25.92
CA HIS A 192 21.77 -13.23 25.55
C HIS A 192 21.70 -14.52 24.74
N PHE A 193 22.83 -14.87 24.15
CA PHE A 193 23.05 -16.15 23.51
C PHE A 193 24.51 -16.56 23.62
N ALA A 194 24.72 -17.87 23.60
CA ALA A 194 26.03 -18.49 23.44
C ALA A 194 25.92 -19.59 22.35
N ASP A 195 26.46 -20.78 22.64
CA ASP A 195 26.39 -21.96 21.80
C ASP A 195 25.14 -22.81 22.06
N PHE A 196 24.93 -23.81 21.21
CA PHE A 196 23.98 -24.88 21.51
C PHE A 196 24.54 -25.88 22.54
N PRO A 197 23.72 -26.47 23.42
CA PRO A 197 24.18 -27.36 24.51
C PRO A 197 24.56 -28.76 24.01
N PHE A 198 25.67 -28.91 23.27
CA PHE A 198 26.13 -30.19 22.73
C PHE A 198 27.57 -30.54 23.16
N SER A 199 27.75 -31.33 24.22
CA SER A 199 29.12 -31.64 24.69
C SER A 199 29.86 -32.78 23.98
N ASP A 200 29.18 -33.71 23.31
CA ASP A 200 29.86 -34.86 22.68
C ASP A 200 28.93 -35.47 21.62
N GLY A 201 29.40 -35.68 20.38
CA GLY A 201 28.61 -36.37 19.35
C GLY A 201 27.57 -35.49 18.63
N ASN A 202 27.93 -34.23 18.36
CA ASN A 202 27.08 -33.25 17.70
C ASN A 202 26.55 -33.75 16.31
N PRO A 203 25.24 -33.64 16.03
CA PRO A 203 24.65 -33.98 14.72
C PRO A 203 25.17 -33.13 13.54
N PHE A 204 25.82 -32.00 13.82
CA PHE A 204 26.39 -31.03 12.88
C PHE A 204 27.91 -31.22 12.64
N GLY A 205 28.55 -32.22 13.27
CA GLY A 205 29.92 -32.64 12.98
C GLY A 205 30.96 -32.33 14.07
N PRO A 206 32.22 -32.74 13.88
CA PRO A 206 33.26 -32.78 14.91
C PRO A 206 33.87 -31.41 15.28
N ALA A 207 33.27 -30.30 14.83
CA ALA A 207 33.80 -28.94 14.97
C ALA A 207 32.86 -27.99 15.74
N PHE A 208 31.87 -28.54 16.44
CA PHE A 208 30.95 -27.77 17.28
C PHE A 208 31.16 -28.21 18.73
N PHE A 209 31.55 -27.26 19.57
CA PHE A 209 32.01 -27.50 20.93
C PHE A 209 31.21 -26.66 21.94
N GLY A 210 29.91 -26.92 22.08
CA GLY A 210 29.12 -26.29 23.15
C GLY A 210 29.21 -27.06 24.47
N GLY A 211 29.28 -26.36 25.59
CA GLY A 211 29.08 -26.93 26.91
C GLY A 211 27.61 -27.37 27.12
N GLN A 212 27.37 -28.38 27.95
CA GLN A 212 25.99 -28.80 28.33
C GLN A 212 25.17 -27.69 29.01
N ALA A 213 25.82 -26.60 29.45
CA ALA A 213 25.21 -25.46 30.11
C ALA A 213 25.05 -24.25 29.19
N ASP A 214 25.42 -24.36 27.91
CA ASP A 214 25.26 -23.25 26.97
C ASP A 214 23.80 -23.11 26.55
N GLU A 215 23.37 -21.87 26.43
CA GLU A 215 22.02 -21.51 26.02
C GLU A 215 22.09 -20.76 24.69
N PRO A 216 21.44 -21.28 23.62
CA PRO A 216 21.44 -20.62 22.33
C PRO A 216 20.58 -19.34 22.32
N TYR A 217 19.77 -19.14 23.37
CA TYR A 217 19.00 -17.94 23.63
C TYR A 217 18.43 -17.95 25.06
N GLU A 218 18.54 -16.81 25.74
CA GLU A 218 17.75 -16.50 26.94
C GLU A 218 17.21 -15.07 26.85
N ASN A 219 15.93 -14.89 27.20
CA ASN A 219 15.37 -13.57 27.49
C ASN A 219 15.60 -13.24 28.97
N VAL A 220 16.43 -12.23 29.23
CA VAL A 220 16.81 -11.83 30.60
C VAL A 220 15.86 -10.75 31.13
N GLN A 221 15.49 -9.81 30.26
CA GLN A 221 14.64 -8.69 30.61
C GLN A 221 13.72 -8.34 29.43
N ASP A 222 12.42 -8.55 29.65
CA ASP A 222 11.37 -8.07 28.75
C ASP A 222 11.50 -6.56 28.52
N ILE A 223 11.02 -6.12 27.36
CA ILE A 223 11.01 -4.69 27.00
C ILE A 223 10.32 -3.87 28.10
N THR A 224 11.06 -2.92 28.65
CA THR A 224 10.63 -2.06 29.76
C THR A 224 11.12 -0.63 29.55
N THR A 225 10.40 0.32 30.14
CA THR A 225 10.83 1.74 30.19
C THR A 225 11.78 2.01 31.35
N SER A 226 12.01 1.03 32.23
CA SER A 226 12.89 1.13 33.38
C SER A 226 14.35 0.88 32.99
N LEU A 227 15.11 1.96 32.82
CA LEU A 227 16.54 1.87 32.54
C LEU A 227 17.31 1.12 33.63
N GLY A 228 16.85 1.17 34.88
CA GLY A 228 17.44 0.44 36.00
C GLY A 228 17.31 -1.07 35.84
N ASP A 229 16.15 -1.56 35.39
CA ASP A 229 15.93 -3.00 35.18
C ASP A 229 16.78 -3.52 34.01
N VAL A 230 16.89 -2.72 32.94
CA VAL A 230 17.76 -3.01 31.79
C VAL A 230 19.23 -3.04 32.20
N GLN A 231 19.68 -2.07 33.01
CA GLN A 231 21.05 -2.05 33.53
C GLN A 231 21.32 -3.27 34.42
N ASN A 232 20.40 -3.61 35.33
CA ASN A 232 20.53 -4.78 36.19
C ASN A 232 20.63 -6.08 35.39
N ALA A 233 19.85 -6.19 34.30
CA ALA A 233 19.90 -7.33 33.39
C ALA A 233 21.25 -7.42 32.66
N LEU A 234 21.75 -6.31 32.12
CA LEU A 234 23.09 -6.27 31.51
C LEU A 234 24.18 -6.62 32.51
N ASP A 235 24.14 -6.07 33.72
CA ASP A 235 25.12 -6.33 34.78
C ASP A 235 25.09 -7.79 35.25
N GLY A 236 23.94 -8.45 35.12
CA GLY A 236 23.73 -9.86 35.44
C GLY A 236 24.31 -10.84 34.42
N LEU A 237 24.63 -10.41 33.19
CA LEU A 237 25.16 -11.31 32.16
C LEU A 237 26.50 -11.94 32.58
N THR A 238 26.57 -13.26 32.51
CA THR A 238 27.81 -14.01 32.80
C THR A 238 28.48 -14.43 31.50
N ILE A 239 29.80 -14.24 31.43
CA ILE A 239 30.59 -14.69 30.29
C ILE A 239 30.84 -16.19 30.43
N THR A 240 30.58 -16.96 29.38
CA THR A 240 30.87 -18.39 29.31
C THR A 240 31.94 -18.67 28.23
N ASP A 241 32.78 -19.66 28.46
CA ASP A 241 33.75 -20.10 27.44
C ASP A 241 33.05 -21.07 26.47
N GLY A 242 32.76 -20.61 25.25
CA GLY A 242 32.08 -21.39 24.20
C GLY A 242 32.97 -22.40 23.46
N GLY A 243 34.21 -22.65 23.90
CA GLY A 243 35.05 -23.73 23.37
C GLY A 243 35.31 -23.74 21.85
N ASP A 244 35.17 -22.57 21.22
CA ASP A 244 35.31 -22.21 19.79
C ASP A 244 34.75 -23.17 18.72
N GLY A 245 33.51 -22.88 18.32
CA GLY A 245 32.86 -23.14 17.03
C GLY A 245 31.96 -21.94 16.68
N PRO A 246 31.11 -22.00 15.63
CA PRO A 246 30.11 -20.96 15.39
C PRO A 246 29.05 -20.92 16.50
N GLU A 247 28.76 -19.73 17.04
CA GLU A 247 27.75 -19.48 18.07
C GLU A 247 26.31 -19.66 17.52
N ALA A 248 25.29 -19.38 18.32
CA ALA A 248 23.87 -19.52 17.92
C ALA A 248 23.12 -18.20 17.58
N PRO A 249 23.71 -17.20 16.88
CA PRO A 249 23.06 -15.89 16.72
C PRO A 249 21.77 -15.94 15.88
N VAL A 250 21.67 -16.87 14.92
CA VAL A 250 20.47 -17.02 14.08
C VAL A 250 19.30 -17.56 14.88
N GLU A 251 19.55 -18.52 15.77
CA GLU A 251 18.52 -19.06 16.68
C GLU A 251 18.07 -17.97 17.64
N ALA A 252 19.01 -17.25 18.24
CA ALA A 252 18.73 -16.14 19.14
C ALA A 252 17.87 -15.04 18.47
N LEU A 253 18.18 -14.68 17.22
CA LEU A 253 17.38 -13.74 16.42
C LEU A 253 15.98 -14.28 16.12
N PHE A 254 15.87 -15.56 15.76
CA PHE A 254 14.57 -16.20 15.51
C PHE A 254 13.70 -16.18 16.76
N GLN A 255 14.24 -16.54 17.92
CA GLN A 255 13.51 -16.57 19.18
C GLN A 255 13.11 -15.16 19.63
N THR A 256 13.99 -14.17 19.46
CA THR A 256 13.67 -12.76 19.75
C THR A 256 12.56 -12.23 18.85
N ALA A 257 12.59 -12.55 17.56
CA ALA A 257 11.62 -12.03 16.59
C ALA A 257 10.25 -12.72 16.69
N THR A 258 10.22 -13.99 17.08
CA THR A 258 8.98 -14.79 17.14
C THR A 258 8.36 -14.84 18.54
N GLY A 259 9.14 -14.62 19.60
CA GLY A 259 8.68 -14.77 20.99
C GLY A 259 8.50 -16.23 21.41
N GLU A 260 8.99 -17.19 20.62
CA GLU A 260 8.92 -18.63 20.90
C GLU A 260 9.94 -19.09 21.97
N GLY A 261 10.86 -18.21 22.40
CA GLY A 261 12.08 -18.54 23.15
C GLY A 261 11.89 -18.87 24.64
N GLY A 262 10.67 -19.16 25.08
CA GLY A 262 10.33 -19.37 26.48
C GLY A 262 10.37 -20.81 26.99
N ALA A 263 10.76 -21.82 26.18
CA ALA A 263 10.67 -23.22 26.61
C ALA A 263 11.74 -24.14 26.03
N TRP A 264 13.01 -23.94 26.41
CA TRP A 264 13.97 -25.04 26.43
C TRP A 264 13.71 -25.92 27.65
N THR A 265 12.71 -26.80 27.59
CA THR A 265 12.53 -27.85 28.61
C THR A 265 13.17 -29.16 28.16
N PHE A 266 14.14 -29.64 28.93
CA PHE A 266 14.78 -30.95 28.73
C PHE A 266 13.76 -32.07 29.04
N ASP A 267 13.25 -32.77 28.03
CA ASP A 267 12.44 -34.00 28.23
C ASP A 267 13.35 -35.23 28.17
N PHE A 268 13.67 -35.81 29.33
CA PHE A 268 14.49 -37.03 29.44
C PHE A 268 13.87 -38.27 28.76
N ASN A 269 12.61 -38.24 28.34
CA ASN A 269 11.91 -39.39 27.76
C ASN A 269 11.76 -39.35 26.24
N GLN A 270 12.10 -38.25 25.57
CA GLN A 270 12.08 -38.16 24.12
C GLN A 270 13.46 -37.77 23.64
N SER A 271 14.15 -38.69 22.97
CA SER A 271 15.42 -38.42 22.29
C SER A 271 15.26 -37.52 21.05
N MET A 272 14.30 -36.59 21.09
CA MET A 272 14.04 -35.53 20.11
C MET A 272 13.42 -34.34 20.85
N TRP A 273 14.04 -33.18 20.64
CA TRP A 273 13.64 -31.88 21.17
C TRP A 273 12.40 -31.38 20.43
N SER A 274 11.30 -31.13 21.15
CA SER A 274 10.08 -30.57 20.57
C SER A 274 9.95 -29.10 20.94
N LEU A 275 9.78 -28.23 19.94
CA LEU A 275 9.22 -26.90 20.12
C LEU A 275 7.76 -27.08 20.60
N PRO A 276 7.37 -26.63 21.80
CA PRO A 276 5.97 -26.58 22.16
C PRO A 276 5.31 -25.48 21.33
N ALA A 277 4.59 -25.87 20.28
CA ALA A 277 3.68 -24.98 19.59
C ALA A 277 2.64 -24.43 20.59
N ARG A 278 2.48 -23.11 20.65
CA ARG A 278 1.28 -22.49 21.21
C ARG A 278 0.12 -22.53 20.22
#